data_AF-V8QVZ3-F1
#
_entry.id   AF-V8QVZ3-F1
#
_cell.length_a   1.000
_cell.length_b   1.000
_cell.length_c   1.000
_cell.angle_alpha   90.00
_cell.angle_beta   90.00
_cell.angle_gamma   90.00
#
_symmetry.space_group_name_H-M   'P 1'
#
loop_
_entity.id
_entity.type
_entity.pdbx_description
1 polymer ?
#
loop_
_entity_poly.entity_id
_entity_poly.type
_entity_poly.pdbx_seq_one_letter_code
_entity_poly.pdbx_strand_id
1 'polypeptide(L)'
;MSKQTNKIAQRLDIDGDIERVFSVLHAGGIAICPNTVGYGIWGGSSEALERIYRTKERGPHKRNALITDEIGQREIHDLEPHKQAMIECVTVDHDLPMGVIAKYRKEHPLLQKVDPDLLRASTAEGTIGMLLNGGKIHSTIGRLSREALHPVFGSSANLTGTGTKFRLEDIQPEIRAIADIEIDYGLRRYHLYQRSSTIINFTDLTVVRMGSCYDLISDVLKRHFKVELPPDPGRNANPSGHQREFQLRDFAEESVS
;
A
#
# COMPACT_ATOMS: atom_id res chain seq x y z
N MET A 1 9.10 -1.87 -44.05
CA MET A 1 9.87 -2.19 -42.82
C MET A 1 10.50 -0.89 -42.33
N SER A 2 10.02 -0.34 -41.22
CA SER A 2 10.60 0.88 -40.64
C SER A 2 12.01 0.57 -40.12
N LYS A 3 13.02 1.37 -40.51
CA LYS A 3 14.37 1.27 -39.96
C LYS A 3 14.29 1.60 -38.47
N GLN A 4 14.38 0.57 -37.62
CA GLN A 4 14.62 0.79 -36.19
C GLN A 4 15.93 1.54 -36.04
N THR A 5 15.86 2.76 -35.52
CA THR A 5 17.02 3.54 -35.14
C THR A 5 17.66 2.88 -33.92
N ASN A 6 18.98 2.64 -33.94
CA ASN A 6 19.76 2.12 -32.80
C ASN A 6 19.84 3.10 -31.60
N LYS A 7 18.94 4.09 -31.54
CA LYS A 7 18.86 5.04 -30.44
C LYS A 7 18.04 4.37 -29.34
N ILE A 8 18.72 3.84 -28.34
CA ILE A 8 18.07 3.32 -27.13
C ILE A 8 17.46 4.54 -26.41
N ALA A 9 16.13 4.56 -26.29
CA ALA A 9 15.47 5.49 -25.36
C ALA A 9 16.03 5.26 -23.95
N GLN A 10 16.24 6.33 -23.19
CA GLN A 10 16.85 6.26 -21.87
C GLN A 10 16.16 5.19 -21.01
N ARG A 11 16.96 4.26 -20.44
CA ARG A 11 16.44 3.23 -19.53
C ARG A 11 16.02 3.87 -18.21
N LEU A 12 15.16 3.19 -17.46
CA LEU A 12 14.72 3.64 -16.14
C LEU A 12 15.91 3.81 -15.19
N ASP A 13 16.00 4.98 -14.55
CA ASP A 13 16.93 5.31 -13.47
C ASP A 13 16.27 5.03 -12.12
N ILE A 14 16.11 3.73 -11.81
CA ILE A 14 15.32 3.32 -10.64
C ILE A 14 15.94 3.81 -9.32
N ASP A 15 17.26 3.75 -9.22
CA ASP A 15 17.94 4.12 -7.98
C ASP A 15 17.92 5.64 -7.79
N GLY A 16 18.14 6.43 -8.85
CA GLY A 16 17.97 7.88 -8.77
C GLY A 16 16.51 8.32 -8.55
N ASP A 17 15.53 7.60 -9.10
CA ASP A 17 14.11 7.87 -8.78
C ASP A 17 13.80 7.62 -7.30
N ILE A 18 14.33 6.54 -6.71
CA ILE A 18 14.19 6.24 -5.28
C ILE A 18 14.79 7.36 -4.43
N GLU A 19 16.00 7.82 -4.75
CA GLU A 19 16.65 8.92 -4.04
C GLU A 19 15.83 10.21 -4.11
N ARG A 20 15.36 10.60 -5.30
CA ARG A 20 14.53 11.79 -5.49
C ARG A 20 13.20 11.69 -4.72
N VAL A 21 12.51 10.55 -4.82
CA VAL A 21 11.26 10.29 -4.11
C VAL A 21 11.46 10.37 -2.60
N PHE A 22 12.48 9.70 -2.07
CA PHE A 22 12.74 9.72 -0.63
C PHE A 22 13.11 11.11 -0.15
N SER A 23 13.91 11.87 -0.90
CA SER A 23 14.24 13.26 -0.58
C SER A 23 12.99 14.14 -0.49
N VAL A 24 12.04 13.99 -1.42
CA VAL A 24 10.77 14.74 -1.39
C VAL A 24 9.94 14.36 -0.16
N LEU A 25 9.77 13.05 0.09
CA LEU A 25 9.01 12.57 1.25
C LEU A 25 9.63 12.99 2.58
N HIS A 26 10.96 12.99 2.67
CA HIS A 26 11.71 13.41 3.86
C HIS A 26 11.59 14.91 4.11
N ALA A 27 11.56 15.72 3.05
CA ALA A 27 11.29 17.15 3.12
C ALA A 27 9.81 17.50 3.41
N GLY A 28 8.95 16.49 3.59
CA GLY A 28 7.54 16.66 3.91
C GLY A 28 6.61 16.81 2.70
N GLY A 29 7.11 16.55 1.49
CA GLY A 29 6.34 16.58 0.25
C GLY A 29 5.54 15.30 -0.04
N ILE A 30 4.88 15.31 -1.20
CA ILE A 30 3.99 14.26 -1.70
C ILE A 30 4.57 13.63 -2.96
N ALA A 31 4.61 12.31 -3.01
CA ALA A 31 5.07 11.57 -4.18
C ALA A 31 3.95 10.71 -4.79
N ILE A 32 3.83 10.73 -6.11
CA ILE A 32 3.07 9.71 -6.86
C ILE A 32 4.07 8.71 -7.44
N CYS A 33 3.91 7.45 -7.05
CA CYS A 33 4.89 6.41 -7.37
C CYS A 33 4.24 5.12 -7.86
N PRO A 34 4.91 4.40 -8.77
CA PRO A 34 4.42 3.14 -9.27
C PRO A 34 4.72 2.00 -8.29
N ASN A 35 3.73 1.17 -8.00
CA ASN A 35 3.89 -0.13 -7.33
C ASN A 35 3.34 -1.26 -8.22
N THR A 36 3.53 -2.53 -7.85
CA THR A 36 3.13 -3.67 -8.71
C THR A 36 1.60 -3.74 -8.94
N VAL A 37 0.80 -3.23 -7.99
CA VAL A 37 -0.67 -3.29 -7.97
C VAL A 37 -1.36 -1.98 -8.35
N GLY A 38 -0.63 -0.98 -8.87
CA GLY A 38 -1.15 0.31 -9.29
C GLY A 38 -0.21 1.48 -8.97
N TYR A 39 -0.71 2.71 -9.11
CA TYR A 39 -0.03 3.91 -8.62
C TYR A 39 -0.47 4.24 -7.19
N GLY A 40 0.50 4.61 -6.36
CA GLY A 40 0.30 5.07 -5.00
C GLY A 40 0.60 6.56 -4.88
N ILE A 41 -0.06 7.22 -3.92
CA ILE A 41 0.25 8.57 -3.48
C ILE A 41 0.72 8.49 -2.03
N TRP A 42 1.92 9.01 -1.77
CA TRP A 42 2.67 8.82 -0.54
C TRP A 42 3.02 10.16 0.09
N GLY A 43 3.05 10.22 1.42
CA GLY A 43 3.43 11.39 2.19
C GLY A 43 4.20 11.00 3.45
N GLY A 44 5.17 11.83 3.83
CA GLY A 44 6.02 11.63 5.02
C GLY A 44 5.79 12.65 6.15
N SER A 45 4.73 13.46 6.07
CA SER A 45 4.39 14.49 7.04
C SER A 45 2.88 14.56 7.28
N SER A 46 2.46 15.10 8.43
CA SER A 46 1.04 15.31 8.74
C SER A 46 0.37 16.21 7.70
N GLU A 47 1.05 17.28 7.28
CA GLU A 47 0.55 18.21 6.26
C GLU A 47 0.34 17.52 4.91
N ALA A 48 1.32 16.73 4.44
CA ALA A 48 1.20 15.97 3.20
C ALA A 48 0.02 15.00 3.26
N LEU A 49 -0.13 14.27 4.37
CA LEU A 49 -1.16 13.26 4.51
C LEU A 49 -2.55 13.87 4.68
N GLU A 50 -2.68 15.02 5.34
CA GLU A 50 -3.91 15.80 5.39
C GLU A 50 -4.31 16.30 3.99
N ARG A 51 -3.36 16.87 3.24
CA ARG A 51 -3.59 17.33 1.86
C ARG A 51 -4.03 16.17 0.96
N ILE A 52 -3.34 15.04 1.01
CA ILE A 52 -3.74 13.80 0.32
C ILE A 52 -5.16 13.39 0.72
N TYR A 53 -5.47 13.37 2.01
CA TYR A 53 -6.76 12.94 2.52
C TYR A 53 -7.91 13.83 2.02
N ARG A 54 -7.74 15.17 2.12
CA ARG A 54 -8.71 16.16 1.66
C ARG A 54 -8.92 16.08 0.14
N THR A 55 -7.85 16.09 -0.64
CA THR A 55 -7.94 16.05 -2.12
C THR A 55 -8.56 14.75 -2.63
N LYS A 56 -8.35 13.63 -1.92
CA LYS A 56 -8.96 12.34 -2.29
C LYS A 56 -10.43 12.22 -1.90
N GLU A 57 -11.01 13.19 -1.20
CA GLU A 57 -12.35 13.11 -0.61
C GLU A 57 -12.50 11.82 0.22
N ARG A 58 -11.47 11.54 1.04
CA ARG A 58 -11.39 10.29 1.78
C ARG A 58 -12.31 10.36 3.01
N GLY A 59 -13.08 9.29 3.23
CA GLY A 59 -13.92 9.16 4.42
C GLY A 59 -13.13 8.72 5.67
N PRO A 60 -13.55 9.13 6.88
CA PRO A 60 -12.80 8.90 8.13
C PRO A 60 -12.74 7.44 8.60
N HIS A 61 -13.48 6.54 7.97
CA HIS A 61 -13.33 5.10 8.12
C HIS A 61 -12.11 4.52 7.36
N LYS A 62 -11.47 5.28 6.44
CA LYS A 62 -10.40 4.75 5.57
C LYS A 62 -9.00 5.04 6.10
N ARG A 63 -8.27 3.99 6.47
CA ARG A 63 -6.88 4.08 6.97
C ARG A 63 -5.84 4.17 5.84
N ASN A 64 -4.71 4.84 6.10
CA ASN A 64 -3.54 4.77 5.23
C ASN A 64 -2.68 3.54 5.60
N ALA A 65 -1.97 2.99 4.62
CA ALA A 65 -1.00 1.93 4.88
C ALA A 65 0.35 2.54 5.20
N LEU A 66 1.08 1.95 6.16
CA LEU A 66 2.49 2.25 6.35
C LEU A 66 3.29 1.63 5.19
N ILE A 67 4.15 2.43 4.57
CA ILE A 67 5.10 1.97 3.57
C ILE A 67 6.34 1.43 4.30
N THR A 68 6.59 0.15 4.13
CA THR A 68 7.70 -0.55 4.80
C THR A 68 8.25 -1.68 3.91
N ASP A 69 9.42 -2.19 4.28
CA ASP A 69 10.00 -3.43 3.76
C ASP A 69 9.62 -4.64 4.64
N GLU A 70 10.01 -5.83 4.22
CA GLU A 70 9.76 -7.09 4.95
C GLU A 70 10.39 -7.10 6.35
N ILE A 71 11.55 -6.45 6.52
CA ILE A 71 12.21 -6.32 7.82
C ILE A 71 11.37 -5.44 8.73
N GLY A 72 10.96 -4.25 8.27
CA GLY A 72 10.11 -3.37 9.05
C GLY A 72 8.75 -3.96 9.36
N GLN A 73 8.19 -4.76 8.45
CA GLN A 73 6.98 -5.51 8.76
C GLN A 73 7.19 -6.46 9.94
N ARG A 74 8.26 -7.27 9.94
CA ARG A 74 8.57 -8.18 11.06
C ARG A 74 8.80 -7.42 12.38
N GLU A 75 9.48 -6.28 12.32
CA GLU A 75 9.79 -5.46 13.49
C GLU A 75 8.53 -4.78 14.07
N ILE A 76 7.59 -4.37 13.22
CA ILE A 76 6.41 -3.61 13.63
C ILE A 76 5.21 -4.50 13.93
N HIS A 77 4.91 -5.51 13.11
CA HIS A 77 3.77 -6.40 13.34
C HIS A 77 4.04 -7.38 14.47
N ASP A 78 3.09 -7.44 15.41
CA ASP A 78 3.06 -8.43 16.47
C ASP A 78 2.27 -9.67 16.00
N LEU A 79 3.00 -10.65 15.49
CA LEU A 79 2.48 -11.87 14.87
C LEU A 79 3.12 -13.10 15.47
N GLU A 80 2.31 -14.14 15.64
CA GLU A 80 2.82 -15.48 15.94
C GLU A 80 3.60 -16.05 14.73
N PRO A 81 4.59 -16.93 14.96
CA PRO A 81 5.45 -17.46 13.89
C PRO A 81 4.68 -18.10 12.73
N HIS A 82 3.56 -18.77 13.01
CA HIS A 82 2.75 -19.43 11.98
C HIS A 82 2.13 -18.44 10.98
N LYS A 83 1.62 -17.30 11.46
CA LYS A 83 1.06 -16.25 10.61
C LYS A 83 2.15 -15.49 9.85
N GLN A 84 3.31 -15.30 10.47
CA GLN A 84 4.47 -14.74 9.77
C GLN A 84 4.92 -15.64 8.61
N ALA A 85 4.93 -16.97 8.82
CA ALA A 85 5.26 -17.93 7.77
C ALA A 85 4.24 -17.89 6.60
N MET A 86 2.95 -17.68 6.86
CA MET A 86 1.96 -17.48 5.80
C MET A 86 2.28 -16.25 4.94
N ILE A 87 2.62 -15.13 5.58
CA ILE A 87 2.96 -13.89 4.90
C ILE A 87 4.19 -14.08 4.02
N GLU A 88 5.24 -14.69 4.56
CA GLU A 88 6.50 -14.91 3.83
C GLU A 88 6.35 -15.91 2.70
N CYS A 89 5.56 -16.97 2.90
CA CYS A 89 5.25 -17.91 1.82
C CYS A 89 4.58 -17.19 0.64
N VAL A 90 3.64 -16.30 0.91
CA VAL A 90 2.98 -15.51 -0.15
C VAL A 90 3.93 -14.48 -0.79
N THR A 91 4.64 -13.70 0.04
CA THR A 91 5.32 -12.49 -0.41
C THR A 91 6.76 -12.70 -0.85
N VAL A 92 7.45 -13.68 -0.25
CA VAL A 92 8.85 -14.03 -0.50
C VAL A 92 8.92 -15.26 -1.41
N ASP A 93 8.35 -16.40 -0.99
CA ASP A 93 8.52 -17.66 -1.74
C ASP A 93 7.76 -17.65 -3.07
N HIS A 94 6.57 -17.04 -3.08
CA HIS A 94 5.71 -16.94 -4.27
C HIS A 94 5.80 -15.59 -5.00
N ASP A 95 6.59 -14.64 -4.52
CA ASP A 95 6.78 -13.30 -5.12
C ASP A 95 5.44 -12.57 -5.42
N LEU A 96 4.46 -12.66 -4.52
CA LEU A 96 3.15 -12.00 -4.68
C LEU A 96 2.99 -10.76 -3.79
N PRO A 97 2.40 -9.66 -4.28
CA PRO A 97 2.06 -8.52 -3.44
C PRO A 97 0.86 -8.84 -2.54
N MET A 98 0.96 -8.49 -1.26
CA MET A 98 -0.14 -8.67 -0.31
C MET A 98 -0.21 -7.52 0.68
N GLY A 99 -1.42 -6.99 0.88
CA GLY A 99 -1.75 -6.14 2.00
C GLY A 99 -1.95 -6.97 3.26
N VAL A 100 -1.22 -6.62 4.31
CA VAL A 100 -1.25 -7.30 5.61
C VAL A 100 -1.72 -6.32 6.66
N ILE A 101 -2.80 -6.66 7.36
CA ILE A 101 -3.23 -5.95 8.57
C ILE A 101 -2.96 -6.87 9.75
N ALA A 102 -2.30 -6.36 10.78
CA ALA A 102 -2.04 -7.11 12.01
C ALA A 102 -1.89 -6.17 13.19
N LYS A 103 -1.92 -6.72 14.41
CA LYS A 103 -1.51 -5.99 15.62
C LYS A 103 -0.08 -5.47 15.45
N TYR A 104 0.23 -4.36 16.11
CA TYR A 104 1.56 -3.75 16.01
C TYR A 104 2.16 -3.41 17.37
N ARG A 105 3.50 -3.42 17.41
CA ARG A 105 4.31 -3.02 18.56
C ARG A 105 4.35 -1.50 18.63
N LYS A 106 3.58 -0.92 19.54
CA LYS A 106 3.44 0.54 19.67
C LYS A 106 4.77 1.22 19.95
N GLU A 107 5.65 0.53 20.67
CA GLU A 107 6.96 0.99 21.12
C GLU A 107 8.02 1.00 20.00
N HIS A 108 7.67 0.55 18.80
CA HIS A 108 8.60 0.54 17.67
C HIS A 108 9.11 1.97 17.37
N PRO A 109 10.44 2.20 17.27
CA PRO A 109 11.02 3.54 17.15
C PRO A 109 10.45 4.37 16.00
N LEU A 110 10.17 3.75 14.84
CA LEU A 110 9.53 4.43 13.70
C LEU A 110 8.13 4.94 14.05
N LEU A 111 7.32 4.14 14.74
CA LEU A 111 5.95 4.52 15.08
C LEU A 111 5.90 5.63 16.15
N GLN A 112 6.91 5.69 17.02
CA GLN A 112 7.09 6.78 17.98
C GLN A 112 7.44 8.12 17.32
N LYS A 113 7.75 8.14 16.02
CA LYS A 113 7.97 9.37 15.24
C LYS A 113 6.72 9.84 14.48
N VAL A 114 5.66 9.04 14.48
CA VAL A 114 4.41 9.40 13.80
C VAL A 114 3.64 10.37 14.69
N ASP A 115 3.12 11.44 14.08
CA ASP A 115 2.15 12.30 14.75
C ASP A 115 0.97 11.48 15.30
N PRO A 116 0.54 11.68 16.57
CA PRO A 116 -0.51 10.87 17.17
C PRO A 116 -1.84 10.88 16.40
N ASP A 117 -2.23 12.00 15.80
CA ASP A 117 -3.47 12.10 15.04
C ASP A 117 -3.35 11.36 13.71
N LEU A 118 -2.18 11.42 13.09
CA LEU A 118 -1.89 10.65 11.89
C LEU A 118 -1.85 9.14 12.15
N LEU A 119 -1.26 8.73 13.28
CA LEU A 119 -1.22 7.32 13.68
C LEU A 119 -2.64 6.80 13.91
N ARG A 120 -3.51 7.59 14.55
CA ARG A 120 -4.94 7.27 14.71
C ARG A 120 -5.64 7.15 13.37
N ALA A 121 -5.39 8.06 12.43
CA ALA A 121 -5.95 7.99 11.07
C ALA A 121 -5.43 6.80 10.24
N SER A 122 -4.37 6.12 10.68
CA SER A 122 -3.72 5.01 9.96
C SER A 122 -3.85 3.66 10.66
N THR A 123 -4.43 3.63 11.87
CA THR A 123 -4.62 2.42 12.68
C THR A 123 -6.08 2.24 13.08
N ALA A 124 -6.48 1.01 13.38
CA ALA A 124 -7.81 0.71 13.91
C ALA A 124 -7.75 -0.56 14.75
N GLU A 125 -8.42 -0.58 15.89
CA GLU A 125 -8.50 -1.76 16.77
C GLU A 125 -7.10 -2.32 17.15
N GLY A 126 -6.11 -1.43 17.31
CA GLY A 126 -4.72 -1.82 17.61
C GLY A 126 -3.96 -2.48 16.45
N THR A 127 -4.47 -2.37 15.23
CA THR A 127 -3.86 -2.92 14.01
C THR A 127 -3.35 -1.82 13.07
N ILE A 128 -2.36 -2.17 12.24
CA ILE A 128 -1.83 -1.32 11.18
C ILE A 128 -1.72 -2.11 9.87
N GLY A 129 -2.09 -1.46 8.76
CA GLY A 129 -2.00 -2.02 7.42
C GLY A 129 -0.67 -1.71 6.74
N MET A 130 -0.11 -2.68 6.05
CA MET A 130 1.11 -2.56 5.25
C MET A 130 0.92 -3.26 3.90
N LEU A 131 1.48 -2.71 2.82
CA LEU A 131 1.64 -3.45 1.56
C LEU A 131 3.02 -4.10 1.56
N LEU A 132 3.09 -5.39 1.28
CA LEU A 132 4.34 -6.11 1.09
C LEU A 132 4.52 -6.50 -0.38
N ASN A 133 5.78 -6.62 -0.79
CA ASN A 133 6.19 -6.92 -2.15
C ASN A 133 5.50 -6.03 -3.22
N GLY A 134 5.40 -4.73 -2.94
CA GLY A 134 4.87 -3.73 -3.85
C GLY A 134 5.79 -3.38 -5.03
N GLY A 135 6.93 -4.07 -5.17
CA GLY A 135 7.98 -3.79 -6.16
C GLY A 135 9.14 -2.95 -5.61
N LYS A 136 10.23 -2.85 -6.39
CA LYS A 136 11.52 -2.29 -5.96
C LYS A 136 11.42 -0.89 -5.33
N ILE A 137 10.73 0.06 -5.95
CA ILE A 137 10.57 1.42 -5.38
C ILE A 137 9.85 1.35 -4.04
N HIS A 138 8.70 0.66 -3.97
CA HIS A 138 7.91 0.55 -2.76
C HIS A 138 8.72 -0.03 -1.59
N SER A 139 9.35 -1.19 -1.77
CA SER A 139 10.14 -1.83 -0.71
C SER A 139 11.37 -1.00 -0.33
N THR A 140 12.04 -0.35 -1.29
CA THR A 140 13.23 0.46 -0.98
C THR A 140 12.88 1.75 -0.23
N ILE A 141 11.77 2.43 -0.58
CA ILE A 141 11.26 3.56 0.20
C ILE A 141 10.85 3.11 1.60
N GLY A 142 10.26 1.93 1.75
CA GLY A 142 9.94 1.33 3.05
C GLY A 142 11.18 1.10 3.91
N ARG A 143 12.24 0.55 3.32
CA ARG A 143 13.55 0.38 3.98
C ARG A 143 14.14 1.72 4.42
N LEU A 144 14.16 2.73 3.54
CA LEU A 144 14.68 4.07 3.85
C LEU A 144 13.87 4.78 4.94
N SER A 145 12.54 4.65 4.90
CA SER A 145 11.61 5.11 5.95
C SER A 145 11.99 4.52 7.31
N ARG A 146 12.20 3.20 7.37
CA ARG A 146 12.62 2.49 8.59
C ARG A 146 14.00 2.92 9.09
N GLU A 147 15.01 2.91 8.22
CA GLU A 147 16.39 3.25 8.57
C GLU A 147 16.55 4.70 9.03
N ALA A 148 15.83 5.63 8.42
CA ALA A 148 15.85 7.05 8.78
C ALA A 148 14.92 7.40 9.95
N LEU A 149 14.12 6.44 10.44
CA LEU A 149 13.02 6.68 11.37
C LEU A 149 12.09 7.81 10.89
N HIS A 150 11.80 7.83 9.58
CA HIS A 150 10.94 8.81 8.93
C HIS A 150 9.69 8.13 8.35
N PRO A 151 8.56 8.15 9.05
CA PRO A 151 7.37 7.41 8.64
C PRO A 151 6.81 7.88 7.30
N VAL A 152 6.63 6.94 6.37
CA VAL A 152 5.97 7.17 5.09
C VAL A 152 4.66 6.39 5.07
N PHE A 153 3.56 7.09 4.82
CA PHE A 153 2.25 6.49 4.64
C PHE A 153 1.76 6.67 3.21
N GLY A 154 0.92 5.75 2.76
CA GLY A 154 0.42 5.76 1.41
C GLY A 154 -0.95 5.15 1.23
N SER A 155 -1.58 5.56 0.14
CA SER A 155 -2.79 4.92 -0.40
C SER A 155 -2.73 4.93 -1.93
N SER A 156 -3.71 4.34 -2.61
CA SER A 156 -3.75 4.38 -4.08
C SER A 156 -3.95 5.82 -4.59
N ALA A 157 -3.31 6.18 -5.69
CA ALA A 157 -3.39 7.52 -6.29
C ALA A 157 -4.66 7.67 -7.14
N ASN A 158 -5.80 7.89 -6.48
CA ASN A 158 -7.10 8.11 -7.11
C ASN A 158 -8.07 8.84 -6.16
N LEU A 159 -9.06 9.53 -6.72
CA LEU A 159 -10.22 9.98 -5.94
C LEU A 159 -10.93 8.79 -5.30
N THR A 160 -11.44 8.95 -4.09
CA THR A 160 -12.11 7.87 -3.35
C THR A 160 -13.25 7.26 -4.18
N GLY A 161 -13.35 5.92 -4.20
CA GLY A 161 -14.41 5.20 -4.93
C GLY A 161 -14.17 5.03 -6.44
N THR A 162 -13.18 5.70 -7.04
CA THR A 162 -12.97 5.69 -8.51
C THR A 162 -12.07 4.57 -9.05
N GLY A 163 -11.70 3.61 -8.19
CA GLY A 163 -10.81 2.50 -8.53
C GLY A 163 -9.34 2.90 -8.68
N THR A 164 -8.46 1.91 -8.53
CA THR A 164 -7.01 2.09 -8.65
C THR A 164 -6.60 2.41 -10.08
N LYS A 165 -5.64 3.32 -10.25
CA LYS A 165 -5.06 3.67 -11.54
C LYS A 165 -3.79 2.88 -11.79
N PHE A 166 -3.64 2.37 -13.01
CA PHE A 166 -2.52 1.52 -13.40
C PHE A 166 -1.58 2.20 -14.41
N ARG A 167 -1.86 3.45 -14.77
CA ARG A 167 -0.98 4.34 -15.51
C ARG A 167 -1.02 5.73 -14.87
N LEU A 168 0.05 6.51 -15.03
CA LEU A 168 0.12 7.85 -14.45
C LEU A 168 -0.90 8.78 -15.11
N GLU A 169 -1.09 8.66 -16.42
CA GLU A 169 -2.05 9.45 -17.20
C GLU A 169 -3.52 9.18 -16.82
N ASP A 170 -3.82 8.03 -16.20
CA ASP A 170 -5.16 7.69 -15.73
C ASP A 170 -5.49 8.32 -14.36
N ILE A 171 -4.51 8.95 -13.69
CA ILE A 171 -4.68 9.61 -12.40
C ILE A 171 -5.32 10.97 -12.60
N GLN A 172 -6.33 11.26 -11.78
CA GLN A 172 -7.10 12.50 -11.86
C GLN A 172 -6.20 13.75 -11.68
N PRO A 173 -6.43 14.83 -12.46
CA PRO A 173 -5.60 16.03 -12.42
C PRO A 173 -5.47 16.64 -11.02
N GLU A 174 -6.51 16.59 -10.20
CA GLU A 174 -6.52 17.12 -8.84
C GLU A 174 -5.57 16.35 -7.92
N ILE A 175 -5.44 15.04 -8.12
CA ILE A 175 -4.51 14.19 -7.38
C ILE A 175 -3.07 14.44 -7.84
N ARG A 176 -2.87 14.62 -9.15
CA ARG A 176 -1.57 14.95 -9.74
C ARG A 176 -1.08 16.33 -9.31
N ALA A 177 -1.98 17.31 -9.25
CA ALA A 177 -1.69 18.69 -8.88
C ALA A 177 -1.15 18.83 -7.44
N ILE A 178 -1.36 17.83 -6.57
CA ILE A 178 -0.81 17.85 -5.22
C ILE A 178 0.55 17.16 -5.06
N ALA A 179 1.06 16.49 -6.09
CA ALA A 179 2.32 15.79 -6.04
C ALA A 179 3.50 16.75 -6.30
N ASP A 180 4.52 16.66 -5.46
CA ASP A 180 5.80 17.35 -5.66
C ASP A 180 6.74 16.55 -6.57
N ILE A 181 6.48 15.25 -6.73
CA ILE A 181 7.16 14.38 -7.69
C ILE A 181 6.22 13.29 -8.23
N GLU A 182 6.31 13.02 -9.54
CA GLU A 182 5.61 11.93 -10.21
C GLU A 182 6.62 11.01 -10.92
N ILE A 183 6.56 9.71 -10.64
CA ILE A 183 7.42 8.71 -11.29
C ILE A 183 6.57 7.90 -12.28
N ASP A 184 6.83 8.02 -13.59
CA ASP A 184 6.06 7.32 -14.63
C ASP A 184 6.80 6.08 -15.16
N TYR A 185 6.36 4.90 -14.71
CA TYR A 185 6.85 3.60 -15.21
C TYR A 185 5.81 2.90 -16.09
N GLY A 186 4.88 3.66 -16.67
CA GLY A 186 3.83 3.17 -17.56
C GLY A 186 2.86 2.20 -16.86
N LEU A 187 2.35 1.25 -17.65
CA LEU A 187 1.32 0.30 -17.22
C LEU A 187 1.83 -0.67 -16.15
N ARG A 188 1.12 -0.75 -15.03
CA ARG A 188 1.51 -1.59 -13.89
C ARG A 188 1.21 -3.09 -14.10
N ARG A 189 2.06 -3.94 -13.51
CA ARG A 189 2.14 -5.39 -13.72
C ARG A 189 0.79 -6.10 -13.55
N TYR A 190 0.06 -5.80 -12.49
CA TYR A 190 -1.19 -6.49 -12.13
C TYR A 190 -2.47 -5.76 -12.61
N HIS A 191 -2.39 -4.90 -13.62
CA HIS A 191 -3.54 -4.12 -14.12
C HIS A 191 -4.73 -4.97 -14.55
N LEU A 192 -4.54 -6.21 -15.02
CA LEU A 192 -5.63 -7.09 -15.46
C LEU A 192 -6.61 -7.43 -14.34
N TYR A 193 -6.16 -7.44 -13.07
CA TYR A 193 -7.04 -7.61 -11.92
C TYR A 193 -7.97 -6.41 -11.71
N GLN A 194 -7.61 -5.22 -12.21
CA GLN A 194 -8.39 -3.99 -12.13
C GLN A 194 -8.82 -3.61 -10.70
N ARG A 195 -8.07 -4.10 -9.70
CA ARG A 195 -8.18 -3.82 -8.27
C ARG A 195 -6.76 -3.69 -7.69
N SER A 196 -6.59 -2.90 -6.64
CA SER A 196 -5.33 -2.85 -5.86
C SER A 196 -5.08 -4.18 -5.14
N SER A 197 -4.05 -4.28 -4.29
CA SER A 197 -3.63 -5.51 -3.60
C SER A 197 -4.75 -6.25 -2.89
N THR A 198 -4.67 -7.57 -2.85
CA THR A 198 -5.42 -8.37 -1.86
C THR A 198 -5.02 -7.92 -0.45
N ILE A 199 -5.98 -7.75 0.46
CA ILE A 199 -5.74 -7.37 1.86
C ILE A 199 -6.35 -8.41 2.78
N ILE A 200 -5.54 -8.97 3.69
CA ILE A 200 -5.96 -9.92 4.71
C ILE A 200 -5.61 -9.36 6.10
N ASN A 201 -6.57 -9.44 7.02
CA ASN A 201 -6.33 -9.18 8.43
C ASN A 201 -5.81 -10.44 9.09
N PHE A 202 -4.55 -10.47 9.48
CA PHE A 202 -3.92 -11.60 10.16
C PHE A 202 -4.25 -11.67 11.65
N THR A 203 -5.13 -10.82 12.19
CA THR A 203 -5.71 -11.06 13.52
C THR A 203 -6.60 -12.31 13.49
N ASP A 204 -7.46 -12.42 12.47
CA ASP A 204 -8.51 -13.45 12.34
C ASP A 204 -8.56 -14.12 10.95
N LEU A 205 -7.63 -13.78 10.06
CA LEU A 205 -7.58 -14.18 8.64
C LEU A 205 -8.77 -13.69 7.80
N THR A 206 -9.50 -12.67 8.25
CA THR A 206 -10.57 -12.07 7.46
C THR A 206 -10.00 -11.40 6.20
N VAL A 207 -10.58 -11.73 5.04
CA VAL A 207 -10.30 -11.04 3.78
C VAL A 207 -10.96 -9.67 3.79
N VAL A 208 -10.16 -8.61 3.89
CA VAL A 208 -10.63 -7.22 3.83
C VAL A 208 -10.89 -6.80 2.39
N ARG A 209 -10.02 -7.21 1.47
CA ARG A 209 -10.16 -6.95 0.03
C ARG A 209 -9.67 -8.12 -0.81
N MET A 210 -10.53 -8.58 -1.72
CA MET A 210 -10.18 -9.51 -2.80
C MET A 210 -9.60 -8.68 -3.96
N GLY A 211 -8.28 -8.66 -4.09
CA GLY A 211 -7.58 -7.73 -4.97
C GLY A 211 -6.72 -8.42 -6.02
N SER A 212 -5.66 -7.72 -6.44
CA SER A 212 -4.60 -8.29 -7.27
C SER A 212 -4.07 -9.59 -6.66
N CYS A 213 -3.90 -10.61 -7.49
CA CYS A 213 -3.39 -11.94 -7.14
C CYS A 213 -4.23 -12.72 -6.11
N TYR A 214 -5.51 -12.38 -5.88
CA TYR A 214 -6.33 -13.05 -4.87
C TYR A 214 -6.43 -14.57 -5.07
N ASP A 215 -6.61 -14.99 -6.32
CA ASP A 215 -6.65 -16.38 -6.74
C ASP A 215 -5.36 -17.13 -6.38
N LEU A 216 -4.21 -16.54 -6.70
CA LEU A 216 -2.90 -17.11 -6.39
C LEU A 216 -2.63 -17.15 -4.88
N ILE A 217 -2.95 -16.07 -4.15
CA ILE A 217 -2.78 -16.00 -2.69
C ILE A 217 -3.67 -17.03 -1.99
N SER A 218 -4.93 -17.17 -2.42
CA SER A 218 -5.87 -18.15 -1.88
C SER A 218 -5.37 -19.58 -2.08
N ASP A 219 -4.85 -19.89 -3.27
CA ASP A 219 -4.27 -21.21 -3.57
C ASP A 219 -3.02 -21.51 -2.72
N VAL A 220 -2.12 -20.53 -2.52
CA VAL A 220 -0.95 -20.66 -1.63
C VAL A 220 -1.38 -20.97 -0.19
N LEU A 221 -2.29 -20.16 0.37
CA LEU A 221 -2.75 -20.32 1.75
C LEU A 221 -3.49 -21.65 1.96
N LYS A 222 -4.30 -22.07 0.99
CA LYS A 222 -4.99 -23.36 1.03
C LYS A 222 -4.01 -24.53 0.97
N ARG A 223 -3.06 -24.51 0.03
CA ARG A 223 -2.14 -25.62 -0.21
C ARG A 223 -1.19 -25.84 0.96
N HIS A 224 -0.57 -24.76 1.44
CA HIS A 224 0.51 -24.80 2.42
C HIS A 224 0.03 -24.73 3.88
N PHE A 225 -1.09 -24.05 4.15
CA PHE A 225 -1.54 -23.77 5.52
C PHE A 225 -2.96 -24.25 5.83
N LYS A 226 -3.64 -24.87 4.85
CA LYS A 226 -5.03 -25.35 4.99
C LYS A 226 -6.02 -24.24 5.35
N VAL A 227 -5.70 -23.00 5.00
CA VAL A 227 -6.58 -21.85 5.16
C VAL A 227 -7.42 -21.70 3.90
N GLU A 228 -8.73 -21.84 4.01
CA GLU A 228 -9.66 -21.61 2.92
C GLU A 228 -10.21 -20.18 2.98
N LEU A 229 -9.88 -19.38 1.97
CA LEU A 229 -10.44 -18.04 1.82
C LEU A 229 -11.78 -18.08 1.06
N PRO A 230 -12.70 -17.12 1.27
CA PRO A 230 -13.97 -17.07 0.57
C PRO A 230 -13.80 -16.96 -0.97
N PRO A 231 -14.73 -17.49 -1.77
CA PRO A 231 -14.68 -17.34 -3.22
C PRO A 231 -14.85 -15.86 -3.63
N ASP A 232 -14.12 -15.42 -4.65
CA ASP A 232 -14.30 -14.07 -5.22
C ASP A 232 -15.61 -14.03 -6.05
N PRO A 233 -16.60 -13.19 -5.68
CA PRO A 233 -17.84 -13.08 -6.44
C PRO A 233 -17.66 -12.42 -7.81
N GLY A 234 -16.44 -11.95 -8.12
CA GLY A 234 -16.09 -11.32 -9.38
C GLY A 234 -16.40 -9.82 -9.39
N ARG A 235 -15.84 -9.13 -10.39
CA ARG A 235 -15.93 -7.66 -10.47
C ARG A 235 -17.33 -7.12 -10.74
N ASN A 236 -18.19 -7.90 -11.39
CA ASN A 236 -19.57 -7.48 -11.65
C ASN A 236 -20.37 -7.38 -10.36
N ALA A 237 -20.13 -8.28 -9.40
CA ALA A 237 -20.83 -8.29 -8.12
C ALA A 237 -20.14 -7.40 -7.07
N ASN A 238 -18.81 -7.36 -7.06
CA ASN A 238 -18.04 -6.51 -6.15
C ASN A 238 -16.88 -5.82 -6.89
N PRO A 239 -17.10 -4.64 -7.50
CA PRO A 239 -16.07 -3.98 -8.30
C PRO A 239 -14.79 -3.66 -7.53
N SER A 240 -14.91 -3.23 -6.27
CA SER A 240 -13.77 -2.81 -5.44
C SER A 240 -13.03 -3.99 -4.78
N GLY A 241 -13.73 -5.11 -4.61
CA GLY A 241 -13.26 -6.30 -3.89
C GLY A 241 -13.32 -6.17 -2.37
N HIS A 242 -13.68 -5.00 -1.82
CA HIS A 242 -13.82 -4.82 -0.36
C HIS A 242 -15.01 -5.62 0.14
N GLN A 243 -14.80 -6.39 1.22
CA GLN A 243 -15.87 -7.20 1.80
C GLN A 243 -16.71 -6.40 2.79
N ARG A 244 -16.12 -5.40 3.45
CA ARG A 244 -16.77 -4.60 4.51
C ARG A 244 -16.20 -3.17 4.56
N GLU A 245 -16.46 -2.37 3.52
CA GLU A 245 -15.84 -1.04 3.33
C GLU A 245 -16.08 -0.06 4.50
N PHE A 246 -17.19 -0.18 5.22
CA PHE A 246 -17.59 0.71 6.32
C PHE A 246 -17.58 0.04 7.70
N GLN A 247 -16.84 -1.07 7.87
CA GLN A 247 -16.78 -1.76 9.16
C GLN A 247 -16.05 -0.94 10.22
N LEU A 248 -15.04 -0.17 9.82
CA LEU A 248 -14.25 0.64 10.74
C LEU A 248 -15.03 1.89 11.13
N ARG A 249 -14.98 2.21 12.42
CA ARG A 249 -15.47 3.50 12.92
C ARG A 249 -14.61 4.64 12.39
N ASP A 250 -15.20 5.82 12.39
CA ASP A 250 -14.50 7.04 12.05
C ASP A 250 -13.41 7.30 13.09
N PHE A 251 -12.17 7.52 12.63
CA PHE A 251 -11.04 7.75 13.55
C PHE A 251 -11.21 9.04 14.40
N ALA A 252 -12.14 9.92 14.02
CA ALA A 252 -12.51 11.09 14.81
C ALA A 252 -13.35 10.73 16.05
N GLU A 253 -14.11 9.63 16.01
CA GLU A 253 -15.00 9.18 17.08
C GLU A 253 -14.31 8.27 18.11
N GLU A 254 -13.15 7.71 17.78
CA GLU A 254 -12.31 6.92 18.72
C GLU A 254 -11.67 7.80 19.83
N SER A 255 -11.97 9.10 19.87
CA SER A 255 -11.49 10.07 20.87
C SER A 255 -12.21 9.99 22.23
N VAL A 256 -13.21 9.11 22.38
CA VAL A 256 -14.00 8.95 23.60
C VAL A 256 -14.02 7.48 24.05
N SER A 257 -12.87 6.94 24.43
CA SER A 257 -12.79 5.74 25.28
C SER A 257 -11.42 5.58 25.93
#